data_AF-A0A4Q2UT92-F1
#
_entry.id   AF-A0A4Q2UT92-F1
#
_cell.length_a   1.000
_cell.length_b   1.000
_cell.length_c   1.000
_cell.angle_alpha   90.00
_cell.angle_beta   90.00
_cell.angle_gamma   90.00
#
_symmetry.space_group_name_H-M   'P 1'
#
loop_
_entity.id
_entity.type
_entity.pdbx_description
1 polymer ?
#
loop_
_entity_poly.entity_id
_entity_poly.type
_entity_poly.pdbx_seq_one_letter_code
_entity_poly.pdbx_strand_id
1 'polypeptide(L)'
;MPRSRLRWKYTEDDMAEVILDVTDNGFSPPQAAHRRGVPRRTLIDRLHGRGPVKEQIHPHRRLSKRQEDRLAFWILRQESLGYSPSHSQIRACVMGLLRQQGEHLDLGRN
;
A
#
# COMPACT_ATOMS: atom_id res chain seq x y z
N MET A 1 -21.07 -15.98 -14.78
CA MET A 1 -19.71 -16.25 -15.30
C MET A 1 -18.69 -15.48 -14.47
N PRO A 2 -17.82 -16.12 -13.67
CA PRO A 2 -16.75 -15.40 -12.99
C PRO A 2 -15.69 -15.04 -14.04
N ARG A 3 -15.53 -13.75 -14.33
CA ARG A 3 -14.43 -13.25 -15.17
C ARG A 3 -13.12 -13.64 -14.49
N SER A 4 -12.39 -14.58 -15.08
CA SER A 4 -11.00 -14.86 -14.75
C SER A 4 -10.25 -13.53 -14.75
N ARG A 5 -9.82 -13.08 -13.57
CA ARG A 5 -9.00 -11.87 -13.46
C ARG A 5 -7.69 -12.20 -14.18
N LEU A 6 -7.57 -11.78 -15.44
CA LEU A 6 -6.31 -11.78 -16.17
C LEU A 6 -5.27 -11.20 -15.21
N ARG A 7 -4.29 -12.02 -14.85
CA ARG A 7 -3.16 -11.59 -14.02
C ARG A 7 -2.35 -10.65 -14.89
N TRP A 8 -2.66 -9.37 -14.78
CA TRP A 8 -2.00 -8.32 -15.55
C TRP A 8 -0.50 -8.36 -15.27
N LYS A 9 0.31 -8.33 -16.33
CA LYS A 9 1.78 -8.45 -16.28
C LYS A 9 2.49 -7.08 -16.16
N TYR A 10 1.82 -6.04 -15.68
CA TYR A 10 2.48 -4.75 -15.47
C TYR A 10 3.05 -4.67 -14.05
N THR A 11 4.18 -4.01 -13.92
CA THR A 11 4.91 -3.75 -12.67
C THR A 11 4.56 -2.37 -12.11
N GLU A 12 5.04 -2.05 -10.90
CA GLU A 12 4.91 -0.68 -10.37
C GLU A 12 5.76 0.34 -11.15
N ASP A 13 6.87 -0.11 -11.76
CA ASP A 13 7.69 0.73 -12.63
C ASP A 13 6.94 1.08 -13.92
N ASP A 14 6.24 0.11 -14.51
CA ASP A 14 5.33 0.36 -15.66
C ASP A 14 4.23 1.37 -15.28
N MET A 15 3.71 1.29 -14.05
CA MET A 15 2.74 2.26 -13.55
C MET A 15 3.34 3.67 -13.39
N ALA A 16 4.57 3.77 -12.91
CA ALA A 16 5.27 5.06 -12.76
C ALA A 16 5.51 5.72 -14.14
N GLU A 17 6.01 4.94 -15.10
CA GLU A 17 6.21 5.37 -16.48
C GLU A 17 4.92 5.82 -17.17
N VAL A 18 3.81 5.12 -16.94
CA VAL A 18 2.49 5.52 -17.47
C VAL A 18 2.00 6.82 -16.86
N ILE A 19 2.25 7.05 -15.57
CA ILE A 19 1.87 8.30 -14.91
C ILE A 19 2.68 9.46 -15.51
N LEU A 20 4.00 9.29 -15.67
CA LEU A 20 4.88 10.27 -16.33
C LEU A 20 4.43 10.56 -17.77
N ASP A 21 4.01 9.53 -18.51
CA ASP A 21 3.48 9.71 -19.87
C ASP A 21 2.25 10.66 -19.89
N VAL A 22 1.43 10.65 -18.84
CA VAL A 22 0.26 11.54 -18.71
C VAL A 22 0.62 12.92 -18.16
N THR A 23 1.51 13.00 -17.17
CA THR A 23 1.81 14.26 -16.45
C THR A 23 2.83 15.13 -17.18
N ASP A 24 3.88 14.52 -17.74
CA ASP A 24 5.04 15.24 -18.27
C ASP A 24 5.13 15.15 -19.79
N ASN A 25 4.74 14.00 -20.37
CA ASN A 25 4.81 13.79 -21.82
C ASN A 25 3.51 14.17 -22.56
N GLY A 26 2.49 14.64 -21.84
CA GLY A 26 1.24 15.18 -22.41
C GLY A 26 0.35 14.15 -23.11
N PHE A 27 0.55 12.85 -22.90
CA PHE A 27 -0.33 11.83 -23.48
C PHE A 27 -1.68 11.79 -22.76
N SER A 28 -2.75 11.51 -23.51
CA SER A 28 -4.04 11.22 -22.86
C SER A 28 -3.97 9.89 -22.09
N PRO A 29 -4.71 9.75 -20.96
CA PRO A 29 -4.73 8.50 -20.19
C PRO A 29 -5.00 7.23 -21.01
N PRO A 30 -5.93 7.17 -21.98
CA PRO A 30 -6.07 6.00 -22.84
C PRO A 30 -4.85 5.71 -23.72
N GLN A 31 -4.16 6.73 -24.26
CA GLN A 31 -2.97 6.55 -25.09
C GLN A 31 -1.80 6.01 -24.27
N ALA A 32 -1.53 6.61 -23.10
CA ALA A 32 -0.48 6.17 -22.19
C ALA A 32 -0.71 4.72 -21.72
N ALA A 33 -1.94 4.39 -21.32
CA ALA A 33 -2.34 3.05 -20.90
C ALA A 33 -2.11 2.00 -22.01
N HIS A 34 -2.52 2.31 -23.25
CA HIS A 34 -2.34 1.40 -24.38
C HIS A 34 -0.86 1.17 -24.71
N ARG A 35 -0.07 2.24 -24.78
CA ARG A 35 1.36 2.22 -25.11
C ARG A 35 2.19 1.34 -24.18
N ARG A 36 1.81 1.28 -22.90
CA ARG A 36 2.55 0.56 -21.85
C ARG A 36 1.85 -0.72 -21.40
N GLY A 37 0.75 -1.12 -22.03
CA GLY A 37 0.03 -2.36 -21.70
C GLY A 37 -0.64 -2.37 -20.31
N VAL A 38 -0.95 -1.19 -19.76
CA VAL A 38 -1.60 -1.03 -18.45
C VAL A 38 -3.12 -0.85 -18.66
N PRO A 39 -3.99 -1.47 -17.83
CA PRO A 39 -5.41 -1.20 -17.87
C PRO A 39 -5.72 0.27 -17.58
N ARG A 40 -6.43 0.92 -18.50
CA ARG A 40 -6.87 2.33 -18.34
C ARG A 40 -7.56 2.59 -17.00
N ARG A 41 -8.41 1.67 -16.54
CA ARG A 41 -9.12 1.80 -15.25
C ARG A 41 -8.13 1.96 -14.09
N THR A 42 -7.10 1.12 -14.06
CA THR A 42 -6.04 1.16 -13.03
C THR A 42 -5.24 2.45 -13.09
N LEU A 43 -4.91 2.94 -14.30
CA LEU A 43 -4.25 4.24 -14.45
C LEU A 43 -5.11 5.39 -13.90
N ILE A 44 -6.40 5.43 -14.22
CA ILE A 44 -7.31 6.46 -13.70
C ILE A 44 -7.43 6.39 -12.18
N ASP A 45 -7.55 5.19 -11.60
CA ASP A 45 -7.56 5.01 -10.14
C ASP A 45 -6.28 5.60 -9.52
N ARG A 46 -5.12 5.39 -10.15
CA ARG A 46 -3.81 5.87 -9.69
C ARG A 46 -3.63 7.37 -9.82
N LEU A 47 -4.10 7.98 -10.91
CA LEU A 47 -4.13 9.43 -11.09
C LEU A 47 -5.04 10.11 -10.05
N HIS A 48 -6.09 9.42 -9.58
CA HIS A 48 -6.93 9.86 -8.48
C HIS A 48 -6.36 9.50 -7.09
N GLY A 49 -5.09 9.08 -7.00
CA GLY A 49 -4.40 8.80 -5.75
C GLY A 49 -4.72 7.45 -5.11
N ARG A 50 -5.45 6.55 -5.79
CA ARG A 50 -5.66 5.19 -5.27
C ARG A 50 -4.42 4.33 -5.51
N GLY A 51 -3.77 3.94 -4.42
CA GLY A 51 -2.69 2.95 -4.44
C GLY A 51 -3.17 1.55 -4.83
N PRO A 52 -2.23 0.61 -5.02
CA PRO A 52 -2.58 -0.77 -5.37
C PRO A 52 -3.42 -1.42 -4.27
N VAL A 53 -4.35 -2.30 -4.64
CA VAL A 53 -5.30 -2.94 -3.71
C VAL A 53 -4.59 -3.65 -2.55
N LYS A 54 -3.40 -4.23 -2.79
CA LYS A 54 -2.55 -4.87 -1.77
C LYS A 54 -2.00 -3.92 -0.70
N GLU A 55 -1.90 -2.63 -1.02
CA GLU A 55 -1.38 -1.59 -0.12
C GLU A 55 -2.51 -0.75 0.49
N GLN A 56 -3.72 -0.83 -0.07
CA GLN A 56 -4.90 -0.23 0.52
C GLN A 56 -5.21 -0.88 1.88
N ILE A 57 -5.52 -0.04 2.86
CA ILE A 57 -5.92 -0.48 4.19
C ILE A 57 -7.29 -1.18 4.05
N HIS A 58 -7.33 -2.49 4.29
CA HIS A 58 -8.59 -3.24 4.34
C HIS A 58 -9.47 -2.72 5.48
N PRO A 59 -10.82 -2.85 5.42
CA PRO A 59 -11.74 -2.30 6.43
C PRO A 59 -11.45 -2.73 7.87
N HIS A 60 -10.76 -3.86 8.05
CA HIS A 60 -10.40 -4.42 9.36
C HIS A 60 -8.92 -4.25 9.71
N ARG A 61 -8.09 -3.75 8.78
CA ARG A 61 -6.71 -3.36 9.07
C ARG A 61 -6.70 -1.88 9.41
N ARG A 62 -5.87 -1.49 10.37
CA ARG A 62 -5.68 -0.08 10.71
C ARG A 62 -4.33 0.45 10.26
N LEU A 63 -3.36 -0.46 10.12
CA LEU A 63 -2.08 -0.18 9.52
C LEU A 63 -2.10 -0.58 8.03
N SER A 64 -1.40 0.19 7.21
CA SER A 64 -1.08 -0.25 5.84
C SER A 64 -0.13 -1.44 5.87
N LYS A 65 -0.14 -2.26 4.80
CA LYS A 65 0.76 -3.42 4.67
C LYS A 65 2.23 -3.03 4.89
N ARG A 66 2.65 -1.88 4.35
CA ARG A 66 4.01 -1.36 4.51
C ARG A 66 4.36 -1.03 5.98
N GLN A 67 3.40 -0.55 6.76
CA GLN A 67 3.61 -0.30 8.19
C GLN A 67 3.68 -1.60 8.99
N GLU A 68 2.81 -2.57 8.68
CA GLU A 68 2.89 -3.90 9.29
C GLU A 68 4.23 -4.58 9.00
N ASP A 69 4.73 -4.49 7.75
CA ASP A 69 6.02 -5.07 7.37
C ASP A 69 7.19 -4.39 8.08
N ARG A 70 7.16 -3.06 8.24
CA ARG A 70 8.15 -2.31 9.04
C ARG A 70 8.10 -2.69 10.51
N LEU A 71 6.90 -2.84 11.07
CA LEU A 71 6.72 -3.25 12.47
C LEU A 71 7.25 -4.66 12.69
N ALA A 72 6.93 -5.61 11.79
CA ALA A 72 7.43 -6.97 11.84
C ALA A 72 8.97 -7.01 11.75
N PHE A 73 9.56 -6.26 10.81
CA PHE A 73 11.01 -6.14 10.69
C PHE A 73 11.63 -5.56 11.96
N TRP A 74 11.02 -4.53 12.54
CA TRP A 74 11.48 -3.96 13.81
C TRP A 74 11.41 -4.98 14.96
N ILE A 75 10.31 -5.74 15.10
CA ILE A 75 10.17 -6.79 16.13
C ILE A 75 11.28 -7.84 15.98
N LEU A 76 11.46 -8.38 14.78
CA LEU A 76 12.49 -9.39 14.50
C LEU A 76 13.90 -8.85 14.76
N ARG A 77 14.14 -7.57 14.44
CA ARG A 77 15.42 -6.91 14.74
C ARG A 77 15.64 -6.79 16.25
N GLN A 78 14.62 -6.42 17.03
CA GLN A 78 14.73 -6.37 18.49
C GLN A 78 14.99 -7.76 19.09
N GLU A 79 14.29 -8.79 18.60
CA GLU A 79 14.50 -10.18 19.03
C GLU A 79 15.94 -10.65 18.75
N SER A 80 16.49 -10.34 17.57
CA SER A 80 17.87 -10.69 17.22
C SER A 80 18.94 -10.06 18.13
N LEU A 81 18.58 -8.98 18.83
CA LEU A 81 19.42 -8.28 19.79
C LEU A 81 19.17 -8.73 21.24
N GLY A 82 18.26 -9.70 21.46
CA GLY A 82 17.87 -10.16 22.80
C GLY A 82 16.84 -9.28 23.50
N TYR A 83 16.25 -8.30 22.81
CA TYR A 83 15.27 -7.35 23.36
C TYR A 83 13.86 -7.59 22.83
N SER A 84 13.41 -8.85 22.79
CA SER A 84 12.10 -9.19 22.21
C SER A 84 10.97 -8.37 22.89
N PRO A 85 10.25 -7.52 22.14
CA PRO A 85 9.27 -6.61 22.73
C PRO A 85 8.03 -7.38 23.17
N SER A 86 7.52 -7.03 24.36
CA SER A 86 6.29 -7.62 24.88
C SER A 86 5.08 -7.18 24.05
N HIS A 87 3.98 -7.92 24.17
CA HIS A 87 2.71 -7.57 23.51
C HIS A 87 2.24 -6.14 23.86
N SER A 88 2.43 -5.70 25.11
CA SER A 88 2.06 -4.33 25.51
C SER A 88 2.95 -3.27 24.87
N GLN A 89 4.25 -3.53 24.70
CA GLN A 89 5.17 -2.64 23.98
C GLN A 89 4.83 -2.57 22.49
N ILE A 90 4.53 -3.71 21.86
CA ILE A 90 4.08 -3.76 20.45
C ILE A 90 2.78 -2.96 20.31
N ARG A 91 1.80 -3.14 21.20
CA ARG A 91 0.55 -2.39 21.21
C ARG A 91 0.80 -0.88 21.32
N ALA A 92 1.67 -0.45 22.24
CA ALA A 92 2.02 0.96 22.40
C ALA A 92 2.67 1.54 21.14
N CYS A 93 3.56 0.78 20.49
CA CYS A 93 4.17 1.15 19.21
C CYS A 93 3.11 1.34 18.11
N VAL A 94 2.18 0.40 17.96
CA VAL A 94 1.07 0.50 17.00
C VAL A 94 0.19 1.72 17.29
N MET A 95 -0.15 1.99 18.55
CA MET A 95 -0.92 3.18 18.91
C MET A 95 -0.17 4.48 18.56
N GLY A 96 1.16 4.50 18.71
CA GLY A 96 2.00 5.61 18.27
C GLY A 96 1.94 5.83 16.76
N LEU A 97 2.05 4.74 15.98
CA LEU A 97 1.94 4.80 14.51
C LEU A 97 0.58 5.32 14.05
N LEU A 98 -0.51 4.87 14.69
CA LEU A 98 -1.86 5.32 14.35
C LEU A 98 -2.07 6.80 14.65
N ARG A 99 -1.57 7.28 15.80
CA ARG A 99 -1.61 8.71 16.15
C ARG A 99 -0.87 9.58 15.14
N GLN A 100 0.28 9.12 14.63
CA GLN A 100 1.02 9.83 13.57
C GLN A 100 0.23 9.95 12.26
N GLN A 101 -0.72 9.05 12.01
CA GLN A 101 -1.58 9.09 10.82
C GLN A 101 -2.83 9.97 11.00
N GLY A 102 -2.98 10.61 12.17
CA GLY A 102 -4.20 11.34 12.53
C GLY A 102 -5.36 10.43 12.94
N GLU A 103 -5.14 9.11 13.05
CA GLU A 103 -6.15 8.19 13.59
C GLU A 103 -6.12 8.20 15.12
N HIS A 104 -7.24 8.65 15.71
CA HIS A 104 -7.46 8.69 17.15
C HIS A 104 -8.18 7.46 17.72
N LEU A 105 -8.49 6.42 16.92
CA LEU A 105 -9.20 5.28 17.50
C LEU A 105 -8.28 4.41 18.35
N ASP A 106 -8.77 4.00 19.51
CA ASP A 106 -8.14 3.00 20.34
C ASP A 106 -8.18 1.62 19.67
N LEU A 107 -7.13 0.83 19.86
CA LEU A 107 -7.14 -0.59 19.49
C LEU A 107 -8.12 -1.33 20.42
N GLY A 108 -8.83 -2.35 19.91
CA GLY A 108 -9.73 -3.18 20.71
C GLY A 108 -9.04 -3.76 21.96
N ARG A 109 -9.80 -4.00 23.04
CA ARG A 109 -9.28 -4.71 24.22
C ARG A 109 -9.19 -6.20 23.87
N ASN A 110 -8.00 -6.77 23.97
CA ASN A 110 -7.77 -8.23 23.94
C ASN A 110 -7.85 -8.75 25.38
#